data_AF-A0A090KS71-F1
#
_entry.id   AF-A0A090KS71-F1
#
_cell.length_a   1.000
_cell.length_b   1.000
_cell.length_c   1.000
_cell.angle_alpha   90.00
_cell.angle_beta   90.00
_cell.angle_gamma   90.00
#
_symmetry.space_group_name_H-M   'P 1'
#
loop_
_entity.id
_entity.type
_entity.pdbx_description
1 polymer ?
#
loop_
_entity_poly.entity_id
_entity_poly.type
_entity_poly.pdbx_seq_one_letter_code
_entity_poly.pdbx_strand_id
1 'polypeptide(L)'
;MSNLEWLSRIEQAISISLPEVSAKFDDYEIRLTVNTTKKHPSLSFYTEIDTKIFEFCTIYFDPVNQELYSYYWNEDFELNSKILFTELEEIIDFIYDAFFDFLDHVEEDDENEQVESS
;
A
#
# COMPACT_ATOMS: atom_id res chain seq x y z
N MET A 1 -4.77 24.75 10.29
CA MET A 1 -5.14 23.37 9.94
C MET A 1 -4.32 22.46 10.83
N SER A 2 -4.97 21.55 11.55
CA SER A 2 -4.28 20.54 12.36
C SER A 2 -3.63 19.49 11.44
N ASN A 3 -2.49 18.92 11.82
CA ASN A 3 -1.82 17.86 11.05
C ASN A 3 -2.75 16.67 10.74
N LEU A 4 -3.72 16.41 11.61
CA LEU A 4 -4.73 15.36 11.42
C LEU A 4 -5.80 15.72 10.39
N GLU A 5 -6.11 17.01 10.18
CA GLU A 5 -7.03 17.43 9.13
C GLU A 5 -6.42 17.22 7.74
N TRP A 6 -5.11 17.44 7.61
CA TRP A 6 -4.41 17.16 6.37
C TRP A 6 -4.42 15.68 6.03
N LEU A 7 -4.08 14.83 7.00
CA LEU A 7 -4.11 13.38 6.84
C LEU A 7 -5.51 12.87 6.48
N SER A 8 -6.56 13.36 7.15
CA SER A 8 -7.95 12.96 6.85
C SER A 8 -8.40 13.35 5.45
N ARG A 9 -7.91 14.47 4.90
CA ARG A 9 -8.19 14.86 3.51
C ARG A 9 -7.53 13.93 2.51
N ILE A 10 -6.29 13.52 2.78
CA ILE A 10 -5.55 12.57 1.93
C ILE A 10 -6.20 11.19 2.02
N GLU A 11 -6.52 10.70 3.21
CA GLU A 11 -7.26 9.46 3.42
C GLU A 11 -8.56 9.43 2.61
N GLN A 12 -9.35 10.51 2.65
CA GLN A 12 -10.58 10.61 1.87
C GLN A 12 -10.32 10.59 0.36
N ALA A 13 -9.31 11.34 -0.10
CA ALA A 13 -8.95 11.37 -1.52
C ALA A 13 -8.53 9.98 -2.03
N ILE A 14 -7.68 9.29 -1.27
CA ILE A 14 -7.26 7.92 -1.57
C ILE A 14 -8.46 6.98 -1.57
N SER A 15 -9.33 7.06 -0.55
CA SER A 15 -10.51 6.20 -0.43
C SER A 15 -11.48 6.36 -1.60
N ILE A 16 -11.57 7.55 -2.21
CA ILE A 16 -12.38 7.78 -3.42
C ILE A 16 -11.77 7.12 -4.65
N SER A 17 -10.44 7.07 -4.74
CA SER A 17 -9.72 6.48 -5.88
C SER A 17 -9.55 4.96 -5.78
N LEU A 18 -9.50 4.39 -4.57
CA LEU A 18 -9.28 2.96 -4.35
C LEU A 18 -10.24 2.01 -5.10
N PRO A 19 -11.55 2.31 -5.24
CA PRO A 19 -12.44 1.47 -6.03
C PRO A 19 -12.02 1.35 -7.50
N GLU A 20 -11.49 2.42 -8.10
CA GLU A 20 -10.99 2.41 -9.47
C GLU A 20 -9.71 1.59 -9.60
N VAL A 21 -8.82 1.69 -8.60
CA VAL A 21 -7.60 0.87 -8.52
C VAL A 21 -7.97 -0.61 -8.39
N SER A 22 -8.84 -0.96 -7.45
CA SER A 22 -9.27 -2.34 -7.18
C SER A 22 -9.93 -2.97 -8.41
N ALA A 23 -10.73 -2.20 -9.16
CA ALA A 23 -11.39 -2.68 -10.37
C ALA A 23 -10.42 -3.14 -11.48
N LYS A 24 -9.12 -2.83 -11.39
CA LYS A 24 -8.09 -3.33 -12.31
C LYS A 24 -7.63 -4.76 -11.99
N PHE A 25 -8.03 -5.32 -10.84
CA PHE A 25 -7.59 -6.63 -10.33
C PHE A 25 -8.76 -7.60 -10.15
N ASP A 26 -9.83 -7.43 -10.95
CA ASP A 26 -11.04 -8.27 -11.03
C ASP A 26 -11.69 -8.65 -9.67
N ASP A 27 -11.15 -9.65 -8.98
CA ASP A 27 -11.71 -10.28 -7.77
C ASP A 27 -11.09 -9.79 -6.45
N TYR A 28 -10.05 -8.95 -6.50
CA TYR A 28 -9.39 -8.45 -5.29
C TYR A 28 -9.92 -7.08 -4.83
N GLU A 29 -10.25 -6.98 -3.55
CA GLU A 29 -10.59 -5.71 -2.90
C GLU A 29 -9.37 -5.15 -2.17
N ILE A 30 -9.01 -3.89 -2.45
CA ILE A 30 -8.03 -3.13 -1.67
C ILE A 30 -8.75 -2.35 -0.58
N ARG A 31 -8.42 -2.65 0.68
CA ARG A 31 -8.95 -1.98 1.87
C ARG A 31 -7.90 -1.07 2.50
N LEU A 32 -8.35 0.03 3.10
CA LEU A 32 -7.50 1.02 3.78
C LEU A 32 -7.84 1.08 5.27
N THR A 33 -6.82 1.14 6.13
CA THR A 33 -6.94 1.50 7.54
C THR A 33 -5.94 2.59 7.90
N VAL A 34 -6.31 3.50 8.79
CA VAL A 34 -5.45 4.60 9.26
C VAL A 34 -5.08 4.42 10.73
N ASN A 35 -3.79 4.57 11.04
CA ASN A 35 -3.29 4.60 12.41
C ASN A 35 -2.70 5.98 12.76
N THR A 36 -3.42 6.74 13.59
CA THR A 36 -3.01 8.09 14.02
C THR A 36 -2.30 8.13 15.37
N THR A 37 -2.10 6.97 16.01
CA THR A 37 -1.57 6.88 17.38
C THR A 37 -0.05 6.93 17.45
N LYS A 38 0.63 6.83 16.30
CA LYS A 38 2.08 6.80 16.17
C LYS A 38 2.65 8.21 15.95
N LYS A 39 3.95 8.37 16.20
CA LYS A 39 4.67 9.63 15.93
C LYS A 39 4.51 10.06 14.48
N HIS A 40 4.61 9.10 13.56
CA HIS A 40 4.28 9.27 12.15
C HIS A 40 3.03 8.43 11.90
N PRO A 41 1.85 9.05 11.74
CA PRO A 41 0.63 8.33 11.37
C PRO A 41 0.84 7.50 10.09
N SER A 42 0.07 6.43 9.92
CA SER A 42 0.18 5.58 8.73
C SER A 42 -1.18 5.27 8.11
N LEU A 43 -1.17 5.07 6.80
CA LEU A 43 -2.21 4.49 5.99
C LEU A 43 -1.71 3.12 5.56
N SER A 44 -2.40 2.06 5.99
CA SER A 44 -2.02 0.69 5.68
C SER A 44 -3.08 0.07 4.78
N PHE A 45 -2.63 -0.59 3.73
CA PHE A 45 -3.45 -1.15 2.67
C PHE A 45 -3.41 -2.67 2.74
N TYR A 46 -4.58 -3.26 2.64
CA TYR A 46 -4.78 -4.68 2.86
C TYR A 46 -5.65 -5.29 1.76
N THR A 47 -5.45 -6.57 1.50
CA THR A 47 -6.39 -7.39 0.75
C THR A 47 -6.76 -8.64 1.54
N GLU A 48 -7.83 -9.30 1.14
CA GLU A 48 -8.29 -10.56 1.73
C GLU A 48 -8.27 -11.66 0.68
N ILE A 49 -7.47 -12.70 0.90
CA ILE A 49 -7.35 -13.88 0.02
C ILE A 49 -7.60 -15.12 0.88
N ASP A 50 -8.55 -15.96 0.49
CA ASP A 50 -8.92 -17.19 1.21
C ASP A 50 -9.12 -16.99 2.73
N THR A 51 -9.85 -15.94 3.11
CA THR A 51 -10.14 -15.54 4.51
C THR A 51 -8.93 -15.09 5.33
N LYS A 52 -7.75 -14.97 4.72
CA LYS A 52 -6.55 -14.37 5.32
C LYS A 52 -6.42 -12.92 4.88
N ILE A 53 -6.05 -12.05 5.80
CA ILE A 53 -5.79 -10.63 5.54
C ILE A 53 -4.30 -10.43 5.36
N PHE A 54 -3.91 -9.82 4.25
CA PHE A 54 -2.53 -9.50 3.92
C PHE A 54 -2.36 -7.99 3.86
N GLU A 55 -1.34 -7.47 4.54
CA GLU A 55 -0.87 -6.10 4.35
C GLU A 55 0.13 -6.12 3.21
N PHE A 56 -0.08 -5.29 2.18
CA PHE A 56 0.82 -5.23 1.03
C PHE A 56 1.53 -3.88 0.89
N CYS A 57 1.00 -2.83 1.52
CA CYS A 57 1.56 -1.49 1.42
C CYS A 57 1.26 -0.67 2.67
N THR A 58 2.23 0.12 3.11
CA THR A 58 2.03 1.12 4.18
C THR A 58 2.67 2.45 3.78
N ILE A 59 1.87 3.52 3.84
CA ILE A 59 2.30 4.91 3.63
C ILE A 59 2.29 5.63 4.96
N TYR A 60 3.38 6.33 5.27
CA TYR A 60 3.56 7.11 6.48
C TYR A 60 3.39 8.60 6.20
N PHE A 61 2.88 9.31 7.19
CA PHE A 61 2.81 10.76 7.23
C PHE A 61 3.79 11.30 8.27
N ASP A 62 4.70 12.17 7.84
CA ASP A 62 5.54 12.97 8.73
C ASP A 62 4.81 14.28 9.09
N PRO A 63 4.28 14.43 10.33
CA PRO A 63 3.55 15.62 10.72
C PRO A 63 4.45 16.86 10.92
N VAL A 64 5.77 16.69 11.02
CA VAL A 64 6.72 17.80 11.19
C VAL A 64 7.04 18.42 9.84
N ASN A 65 7.33 17.57 8.84
CA ASN A 65 7.69 18.02 7.50
C ASN A 65 6.48 18.13 6.55
N GLN A 66 5.31 17.61 6.95
CA GLN A 66 4.10 17.51 6.13
C GLN A 66 4.30 16.68 4.86
N GLU A 67 5.03 15.57 4.98
CA GLU A 67 5.40 14.69 3.88
C GLU A 67 4.72 13.33 3.99
N LEU A 68 4.34 12.75 2.85
CA LEU A 68 3.97 11.34 2.76
C LEU A 68 5.15 10.55 2.21
N TYR A 69 5.35 9.36 2.74
CA TYR A 69 6.42 8.50 2.29
C TYR A 69 6.13 7.03 2.53
N SER A 70 6.76 6.16 1.74
CA SER A 70 6.76 4.71 1.95
C SER A 70 8.19 4.19 1.99
N TYR A 71 8.36 2.97 2.50
CA TYR A 71 9.59 2.21 2.32
C TYR A 71 9.32 1.08 1.34
N TYR A 72 10.24 0.91 0.41
CA TYR A 72 10.23 -0.19 -0.56
C TYR A 72 11.59 -0.87 -0.54
N TRP A 73 11.58 -2.20 -0.64
CA TRP A 73 12.79 -3.00 -0.73
C TRP A 73 13.27 -3.01 -2.19
N ASN A 74 14.42 -2.41 -2.45
CA ASN A 74 15.05 -2.47 -3.76
C ASN A 74 15.98 -3.68 -3.82
N GLU A 75 15.63 -4.66 -4.64
CA GLU A 75 16.36 -5.92 -4.78
C GLU A 75 17.74 -5.75 -5.43
N ASP A 76 17.84 -4.93 -6.49
CA ASP A 76 19.10 -4.68 -7.22
C ASP A 76 20.22 -4.16 -6.31
N PHE A 77 19.85 -3.37 -5.30
CA PHE A 77 20.77 -2.74 -4.37
C PHE A 77 20.72 -3.30 -2.94
N GLU A 78 19.91 -4.34 -2.70
CA GLU A 78 19.67 -4.97 -1.39
C GLU A 78 19.46 -3.93 -0.26
N LEU A 79 18.60 -2.92 -0.50
CA LEU A 79 18.37 -1.85 0.47
C LEU A 79 16.92 -1.39 0.56
N ASN A 80 16.57 -0.84 1.72
CA ASN A 80 15.28 -0.17 1.93
C ASN A 80 15.37 1.28 1.42
N SER A 81 14.65 1.58 0.34
CA SER A 81 14.53 2.92 -0.22
C SER A 81 13.35 3.65 0.42
N LYS A 82 13.57 4.90 0.82
CA LYS A 82 12.47 5.81 1.22
C LYS A 82 11.96 6.52 -0.04
N ILE A 83 10.69 6.32 -0.35
CA ILE A 83 10.00 7.00 -1.45
C ILE A 83 9.20 8.16 -0.84
N LEU A 84 9.40 9.38 -1.35
CA LEU A 84 8.63 10.56 -0.96
C LEU A 84 7.56 10.83 -2.01
N PHE A 85 6.33 11.07 -1.57
CA PHE A 85 5.22 11.41 -2.47
C PHE A 85 4.98 12.92 -2.46
N THR A 86 4.94 13.50 -3.65
CA THR A 86 4.70 14.93 -3.87
C THR A 86 3.25 15.22 -4.24
N GLU A 87 2.55 14.25 -4.85
CA GLU A 87 1.16 14.39 -5.26
C GLU A 87 0.35 13.10 -5.08
N LEU A 88 -0.98 13.23 -5.20
CA LEU A 88 -1.90 12.10 -5.00
C LEU A 88 -1.74 11.02 -6.08
N GLU A 89 -1.46 11.41 -7.32
CA GLU A 89 -1.30 10.47 -8.44
C GLU A 89 -0.14 9.49 -8.17
N GLU A 90 1.01 10.00 -7.70
CA GLU A 90 2.15 9.17 -7.29
C GLU A 90 1.79 8.17 -6.17
N ILE A 91 0.89 8.55 -5.25
CA ILE A 91 0.42 7.64 -4.20
C ILE A 91 -0.45 6.53 -4.79
N ILE A 92 -1.36 6.89 -5.70
CA ILE A 92 -2.26 5.93 -6.33
C ILE A 92 -1.49 4.94 -7.21
N ASP A 93 -0.53 5.44 -8.00
CA ASP A 93 0.35 4.61 -8.82
C ASP A 93 1.20 3.68 -7.94
N PHE A 94 1.76 4.20 -6.84
CA PHE A 94 2.50 3.37 -5.89
C PHE A 94 1.64 2.26 -5.25
N ILE A 95 0.37 2.55 -4.91
CA ILE A 95 -0.55 1.53 -4.38
C ILE A 95 -0.86 0.48 -5.45
N TYR A 96 -1.06 0.90 -6.70
CA TYR A 96 -1.29 -0.01 -7.83
C TYR A 96 -0.09 -0.93 -8.05
N ASP A 97 1.12 -0.37 -8.15
CA ASP A 97 2.35 -1.13 -8.39
C ASP A 97 2.65 -2.07 -7.21
N ALA A 98 2.51 -1.60 -5.96
CA ALA A 98 2.72 -2.44 -4.78
C ALA A 98 1.70 -3.59 -4.69
N PHE A 99 0.47 -3.38 -5.16
CA PHE A 99 -0.53 -4.44 -5.17
C PHE A 99 -0.30 -5.45 -6.29
N PHE A 100 0.10 -4.97 -7.48
CA PHE A 100 0.51 -5.82 -8.59
C PHE A 100 1.68 -6.72 -8.18
N ASP A 101 2.73 -6.13 -7.60
CA ASP A 101 3.91 -6.84 -7.09
C ASP A 101 3.51 -7.88 -6.03
N PHE A 102 2.65 -7.51 -5.09
CA PHE A 102 2.14 -8.45 -4.08
C PHE A 102 1.41 -9.65 -4.69
N LEU A 103 0.55 -9.44 -5.68
CA LEU A 103 -0.17 -10.54 -6.32
C LEU A 103 0.75 -11.46 -7.12
N ASP A 104 1.73 -10.89 -7.84
CA ASP A 104 2.74 -11.65 -8.59
C ASP A 104 3.47 -12.64 -7.65
N HIS A 105 3.88 -12.17 -6.48
CA HIS A 105 4.52 -13.01 -5.46
C HIS A 105 3.59 -14.09 -4.88
N VAL A 106 2.31 -13.78 -4.69
CA VAL A 106 1.32 -14.76 -4.18
C VAL A 106 1.05 -15.86 -5.23
N GLU A 107 0.95 -15.50 -6.50
CA GLU A 107 0.76 -16.46 -7.59
C GLU A 107 2.00 -17.36 -7.78
N GLU A 108 3.21 -16.79 -7.72
CA GLU A 108 4.46 -17.57 -7.79
C GLU A 108 4.60 -18.59 -6.65
N ASP A 109 4.23 -18.21 -5.42
CA ASP A 109 4.28 -19.12 -4.27
C ASP A 109 3.29 -20.29 -4.44
N ASP A 110 2.08 -20.04 -4.93
CA ASP A 110 1.08 -21.07 -5.20
C ASP A 110 1.51 -22.05 -6.31
N GLU A 111 2.18 -21.56 -7.37
CA GLU A 111 2.73 -22.42 -8.43
C GLU A 111 3.85 -23.32 -7.92
N ASN A 112 4.75 -22.79 -7.09
CA ASN A 112 5.89 -23.53 -6.53
C ASN A 112 5.47 -24.69 -5.62
N GLU A 113 4.41 -24.52 -4.81
CA GLU A 113 3.87 -25.59 -3.96
C GLU A 113 3.32 -26.79 -4.78
N GLN A 114 2.83 -26.56 -5.99
CA GLN A 114 2.31 -27.63 -6.85
C GLN A 114 3.41 -28.46 -7.52
N VAL A 115 4.57 -27.87 -7.79
CA VAL A 115 5.70 -28.57 -8.44
C VAL A 115 6.45 -29.49 -7.46
N GLU A 116 6.56 -29.11 -6.18
CA GLU A 116 7.19 -29.96 -5.15
C GLU A 116 6.30 -31.14 -4.71
N SER A 117 5.00 -31.08 -5.03
CA SER A 117 4.01 -32.09 -4.69
C SER A 117 3.83 -33.18 -5.76
N SER A 118 4.57 -33.12 -6.88
CA SER A 118 4.42 -33.99 -8.07
C SER A 118 5.59 -34.96 -8.28
#